data_AF-A0A1W0E775-F1
#
_entry.id   AF-A0A1W0E775-F1
#
_cell.length_a   1.000
_cell.length_b   1.000
_cell.length_c   1.000
_cell.angle_alpha   90.00
_cell.angle_beta   90.00
_cell.angle_gamma   90.00
#
_symmetry.space_group_name_H-M   'P 1'
#
loop_
_entity.id
_entity.type
_entity.pdbx_description
1 polymer ?
#
loop_
_entity_poly.entity_id
_entity_poly.type
_entity_poly.pdbx_seq_one_letter_code
_entity_poly.pdbx_strand_id
1 'polypeptide(L)'
;MKILKSFIYEGKRVLNTNEDKSFSVNSKKLEINKIKEIMHLEHKVDLENDIFVKSRIMTEEEFSISSLQKKTPSGYKYVEETYDEHLRKKFVEKEAECDFVFLKNIFGFNFYICKKEKKIMAIFEAKKSFREIEDVKLVEKVNNEAFILFKDMFNVHEDKEIVSFFTYSGIKTNFYFVTQIVHNLFFTELVIYADDFIKNLKIDGMYYKQMVYYVEPQYIK
;
A
#
# COMPACT_ATOMS: atom_id res chain seq x y z
N MET A 1 25.04 -21.76 3.31
CA MET A 1 23.75 -21.03 3.33
C MET A 1 22.73 -21.73 2.45
N LYS A 2 21.60 -22.20 3.01
CA LYS A 2 20.53 -22.87 2.25
C LYS A 2 19.30 -21.95 2.14
N ILE A 3 18.72 -21.83 0.95
CA ILE A 3 17.45 -21.12 0.76
C ILE A 3 16.33 -22.03 1.28
N LEU A 4 15.55 -21.54 2.24
CA LEU A 4 14.40 -22.27 2.79
C LEU A 4 13.11 -21.92 2.04
N LYS A 5 12.90 -20.64 1.74
CA LYS A 5 11.69 -20.13 1.06
C LYS A 5 12.03 -18.97 0.14
N SER A 6 11.26 -18.86 -0.94
CA SER A 6 11.25 -17.72 -1.87
C SER A 6 9.81 -17.23 -2.04
N PHE A 7 9.57 -15.93 -1.89
CA PHE A 7 8.25 -15.31 -2.09
C PHE A 7 8.40 -13.84 -2.52
N ILE A 8 7.31 -13.18 -2.92
CA ILE A 8 7.30 -11.75 -3.28
C ILE A 8 6.84 -10.94 -2.07
N TYR A 9 7.61 -9.91 -1.70
CA TYR A 9 7.31 -8.95 -0.63
C TYR A 9 7.63 -7.55 -1.13
N GLU A 10 6.67 -6.63 -1.06
CA GLU A 10 6.83 -5.25 -1.53
C GLU A 10 7.37 -5.12 -2.97
N GLY A 11 6.89 -6.00 -3.87
CA GLY A 11 7.34 -6.03 -5.27
C GLY A 11 8.75 -6.60 -5.48
N LYS A 12 9.43 -7.06 -4.42
CA LYS A 12 10.76 -7.66 -4.47
C LYS A 12 10.68 -9.15 -4.18
N ARG A 13 11.54 -9.95 -4.82
CA ARG A 13 11.69 -11.36 -4.46
C ARG A 13 12.55 -11.45 -3.20
N VAL A 14 12.01 -12.02 -2.14
CA VAL A 14 12.73 -12.22 -0.87
C VAL A 14 13.11 -13.69 -0.73
N LEU A 15 14.37 -13.93 -0.37
CA LEU A 15 14.93 -15.24 -0.06
C LEU A 15 15.21 -15.32 1.44
N ASN A 16 14.55 -16.25 2.12
CA ASN A 16 14.82 -16.55 3.53
C ASN A 16 15.77 -17.73 3.65
N THR A 17 16.76 -17.57 4.52
CA THR A 17 17.79 -18.57 4.76
C THR A 17 17.63 -19.19 6.14
N ASN A 18 18.30 -20.32 6.36
CA ASN A 18 18.34 -21.02 7.64
C ASN A 18 19.17 -20.32 8.73
N GLU A 19 19.75 -19.15 8.44
CA GLU A 19 20.57 -18.35 9.36
C GLU A 19 19.86 -17.05 9.81
N ASP A 20 18.52 -17.01 9.75
CA ASP A 20 17.68 -15.81 10.03
C ASP A 20 18.08 -14.55 9.24
N LYS A 21 18.74 -14.75 8.10
CA LYS A 21 19.05 -13.68 7.14
C LYS A 21 18.06 -13.73 5.98
N SER A 22 17.60 -12.55 5.62
CA SER A 22 16.72 -12.33 4.48
C SER A 22 17.41 -11.47 3.45
N PHE A 23 17.30 -11.87 2.18
CA PHE A 23 17.90 -11.16 1.06
C PHE A 23 16.80 -10.71 0.10
N SER A 24 16.91 -9.49 -0.42
CA SER A 24 16.10 -9.07 -1.56
C SER A 24 16.87 -9.32 -2.84
N VAL A 25 16.21 -9.94 -3.80
CA VAL A 25 16.68 -10.10 -5.18
C VAL A 25 15.87 -9.15 -6.03
N ASN A 26 16.55 -8.19 -6.65
CA ASN A 26 15.94 -7.26 -7.57
C ASN A 26 16.51 -7.53 -8.96
N SER A 27 15.63 -7.82 -9.91
CA SER A 27 15.97 -7.73 -11.32
C SER A 27 16.19 -6.26 -11.68
N LYS A 28 17.24 -5.99 -12.47
CA LYS A 28 17.42 -4.65 -13.03
C LYS A 28 16.31 -4.39 -14.03
N LYS A 29 15.82 -3.15 -14.09
CA LYS A 29 14.94 -2.72 -15.18
C LYS A 29 15.69 -2.91 -16.50
N LEU A 30 15.04 -3.55 -17.47
CA LEU A 30 15.62 -3.71 -18.79
C LEU A 30 15.71 -2.34 -19.48
N GLU A 31 16.90 -2.04 -19.98
CA GLU A 31 17.11 -0.88 -20.84
C GLU A 31 16.53 -1.15 -22.23
N ILE A 32 15.98 -0.12 -22.87
CA ILE A 32 15.30 -0.28 -24.18
C ILE A 32 16.20 -0.89 -25.25
N ASN A 33 17.52 -0.63 -25.20
CA ASN A 33 18.48 -1.20 -26.13
C ASN A 33 18.67 -2.70 -25.88
N LYS A 34 18.77 -3.14 -24.61
CA LYS A 34 18.79 -4.57 -24.25
C LYS A 34 17.51 -5.28 -24.68
N ILE A 35 16.35 -4.64 -24.59
CA ILE A 35 15.07 -5.23 -25.05
C ILE A 35 15.13 -5.51 -26.56
N LYS A 36 15.65 -4.56 -27.36
CA LYS A 36 15.80 -4.76 -28.81
C LYS A 36 16.73 -5.94 -29.10
N GLU A 37 17.85 -6.06 -28.41
CA GLU A 37 18.77 -7.19 -28.54
C GLU A 37 18.08 -8.52 -28.20
N ILE A 38 17.32 -8.57 -27.11
CA ILE A 38 16.55 -9.75 -26.67
C ILE A 38 15.51 -10.17 -27.71
N MET A 39 14.86 -9.22 -28.39
CA MET A 39 13.90 -9.52 -29.45
C MET A 39 14.53 -10.23 -30.66
N HIS A 40 15.85 -10.13 -30.84
CA HIS A 40 16.58 -10.80 -31.91
C HIS A 40 17.18 -12.16 -31.50
N LEU A 41 17.05 -12.56 -30.22
CA LEU A 41 17.51 -13.87 -29.75
C LEU A 41 16.57 -15.00 -30.21
N GLU A 42 17.00 -16.24 -30.01
CA GLU A 42 16.16 -17.41 -30.23
C GLU A 42 15.04 -17.48 -29.18
N HIS A 43 13.81 -17.65 -29.64
CA HIS A 43 12.61 -17.70 -28.80
C HIS A 43 12.05 -19.12 -28.79
N LYS A 44 11.97 -19.72 -27.61
CA LYS A 44 11.31 -21.01 -27.43
C LYS A 44 9.85 -20.80 -27.09
N VAL A 45 8.96 -21.15 -28.02
CA VAL A 45 7.51 -21.01 -27.83
C VAL A 45 7.03 -21.94 -26.71
N ASP A 46 6.29 -21.36 -25.76
CA ASP A 46 5.60 -22.10 -24.70
C ASP A 46 4.12 -22.28 -24.99
N LEU A 47 3.48 -21.24 -25.56
CA LEU A 47 2.06 -21.23 -25.85
C LEU A 47 1.78 -20.33 -27.05
N GLU A 48 0.94 -20.79 -27.96
CA GLU A 48 0.56 -20.06 -29.17
C GLU A 48 -0.95 -20.22 -29.40
N ASN A 49 -1.59 -19.12 -29.76
CA ASN A 49 -2.94 -19.07 -30.31
C ASN A 49 -2.97 -18.09 -31.48
N ASP A 50 -4.12 -17.94 -32.13
CA ASP A 50 -4.32 -17.21 -33.38
C ASP A 50 -3.64 -15.83 -33.47
N ILE A 51 -3.53 -15.09 -32.36
CA ILE A 51 -2.90 -13.75 -32.35
C ILE A 51 -1.86 -13.56 -31.23
N PHE A 52 -1.64 -14.56 -30.37
CA PHE A 52 -0.78 -14.45 -29.20
C PHE A 52 0.22 -15.59 -29.11
N VAL A 53 1.50 -15.24 -29.04
CA VAL A 53 2.61 -16.17 -28.81
C VAL A 53 3.30 -15.79 -27.51
N LYS A 54 3.36 -16.74 -26.58
CA LYS A 54 4.17 -16.66 -25.38
C LYS A 54 5.43 -17.48 -25.60
N SER A 55 6.57 -16.81 -25.54
CA SER A 55 7.88 -17.45 -25.69
C SER A 55 8.75 -17.25 -24.45
N ARG A 56 9.62 -18.22 -24.19
CA ARG A 56 10.76 -18.08 -23.30
C ARG A 56 12.00 -17.69 -24.10
N ILE A 57 12.74 -16.74 -23.56
CA ILE A 57 14.01 -16.28 -24.11
C ILE A 57 15.05 -16.47 -23.01
N MET A 58 16.14 -17.14 -23.33
CA MET A 58 17.25 -17.30 -22.40
C MET A 58 18.15 -16.08 -22.50
N THR A 59 18.26 -15.32 -21.41
CA THR A 59 19.09 -14.12 -21.34
C THR A 59 20.00 -14.18 -20.12
N GLU A 60 21.15 -13.52 -20.19
CA GLU A 60 21.97 -13.27 -19.00
C GLU A 60 21.32 -12.14 -18.20
N GLU A 61 20.60 -12.50 -17.15
CA GLU A 61 19.93 -11.52 -16.29
C GLU A 61 20.84 -11.13 -15.12
N GLU A 62 21.15 -9.84 -15.03
CA GLU A 62 21.88 -9.30 -13.88
C GLU A 62 20.92 -9.07 -12.72
N PHE A 63 21.08 -9.89 -11.68
CA PHE A 63 20.39 -9.69 -10.41
C PHE A 63 21.27 -8.90 -9.44
N SER A 64 20.65 -7.99 -8.70
CA SER A 64 21.25 -7.41 -7.51
C SER A 64 20.69 -8.10 -6.27
N ILE A 65 21.59 -8.51 -5.38
CA ILE A 65 21.24 -9.12 -4.09
C ILE A 65 21.66 -8.14 -2.99
N SER A 66 20.73 -7.81 -2.09
CA SER A 66 21.02 -7.00 -0.92
C SER A 66 20.45 -7.65 0.34
N SER A 67 21.19 -7.55 1.46
CA SER A 67 20.69 -7.99 2.77
C SER A 67 19.60 -7.05 3.27
N LEU A 68 18.52 -7.61 3.80
CA LEU A 68 17.47 -6.82 4.45
C LEU A 68 17.78 -6.67 5.94
N GLN A 69 17.78 -5.43 6.42
CA GLN A 69 18.01 -5.11 7.84
C GLN A 69 16.75 -5.24 8.70
N LYS A 70 15.55 -5.16 8.09
CA LYS A 70 14.27 -5.29 8.80
C LYS A 70 13.83 -6.76 8.84
N LYS A 71 13.13 -7.15 9.92
CA LYS A 71 12.42 -8.43 9.98
C LYS A 71 11.47 -8.51 8.79
N THR A 72 11.72 -9.43 7.87
CA THR A 72 10.79 -9.73 6.79
C THR A 72 9.84 -10.84 7.20
N PRO A 73 8.64 -10.89 6.62
CA PRO A 73 7.76 -12.01 6.84
C PRO A 73 8.39 -13.33 6.34
N SER A 74 7.99 -14.43 6.94
CA SER A 74 8.20 -15.82 6.50
C SER A 74 7.20 -16.27 5.42
N GLY A 75 6.19 -15.44 5.15
CA GLY A 75 5.09 -15.70 4.24
C GLY A 75 3.89 -14.83 4.61
N TYR A 76 2.74 -15.17 4.05
CA TYR A 76 1.47 -14.51 4.35
C TYR A 76 0.41 -15.55 4.72
N LYS A 77 -0.59 -15.15 5.51
CA LYS A 77 -1.79 -15.96 5.76
C LYS A 77 -3.03 -15.18 5.37
N TYR A 78 -4.06 -15.91 4.95
CA TYR A 78 -5.41 -15.37 4.86
C TYR A 78 -6.01 -15.24 6.26
N VAL A 79 -6.70 -14.13 6.50
CA VAL A 79 -7.37 -13.83 7.76
C VAL A 79 -8.81 -13.47 7.46
N GLU A 80 -9.69 -14.08 8.24
CA GLU A 80 -11.09 -13.71 8.35
C GLU A 80 -11.22 -12.96 9.69
N GLU A 81 -11.76 -11.74 9.65
CA GLU A 81 -11.91 -10.91 10.84
C GLU A 81 -13.34 -10.38 10.97
N THR A 82 -13.97 -10.71 12.09
CA THR A 82 -15.22 -10.11 12.55
C THR A 82 -14.97 -8.73 13.18
N TYR A 83 -16.02 -7.90 13.29
CA TYR A 83 -15.89 -6.61 13.96
C TYR A 83 -15.53 -6.73 15.45
N ASP A 84 -16.05 -7.74 16.14
CA ASP A 84 -15.72 -7.98 17.55
C ASP A 84 -14.24 -8.34 17.76
N GLU A 85 -13.67 -9.14 16.85
CA GLU A 85 -12.24 -9.45 16.87
C GLU A 85 -11.39 -8.20 16.65
N HIS A 86 -11.80 -7.35 15.69
CA HIS A 86 -11.15 -6.07 15.44
C HIS A 86 -11.17 -5.17 16.68
N LEU A 87 -12.30 -5.07 17.38
CA LEU A 87 -12.41 -4.26 18.59
C LEU A 87 -11.45 -4.72 19.70
N ARG A 88 -11.18 -6.03 19.79
CA ARG A 88 -10.25 -6.65 20.77
C ARG A 88 -8.78 -6.49 20.39
N LYS A 89 -8.45 -6.10 19.16
CA LYS A 89 -7.05 -5.90 18.75
C LYS A 89 -6.40 -4.78 19.56
N LYS A 90 -5.12 -4.98 19.87
CA LYS A 90 -4.30 -3.94 20.51
C LYS A 90 -4.20 -2.74 19.57
N PHE A 91 -4.50 -1.56 20.10
CA PHE A 91 -4.30 -0.32 19.39
C PHE A 91 -2.81 -0.02 19.22
N VAL A 92 -2.41 0.35 18.01
CA VAL A 92 -1.05 0.73 17.65
C VAL A 92 -1.09 2.12 17.02
N GLU A 93 -0.31 3.05 17.55
CA GLU A 93 -0.11 4.34 16.90
C GLU A 93 0.84 4.14 15.71
N LYS A 94 0.38 4.49 14.49
CA LYS A 94 1.20 4.31 13.29
C LYS A 94 2.26 5.40 13.27
N GLU A 95 3.52 5.01 13.12
CA GLU A 95 4.60 5.97 12.86
C GLU A 95 4.45 6.56 11.46
N ALA A 96 4.73 7.86 11.34
CA ALA A 96 4.68 8.57 10.07
C ALA A 96 5.73 8.02 9.09
N GLU A 97 5.31 7.71 7.86
CA GLU A 97 6.19 7.14 6.81
C GLU A 97 7.16 8.16 6.19
N CYS A 98 6.98 9.45 6.48
CA CYS A 98 7.86 10.54 6.05
C CYS A 98 7.85 11.69 7.07
N ASP A 99 8.72 12.69 6.85
CA ASP A 99 8.85 13.87 7.72
C ASP A 99 7.64 14.81 7.61
N PHE A 100 6.55 14.40 8.25
CA PHE A 100 5.30 15.12 8.31
C PHE A 100 5.40 16.29 9.29
N VAL A 101 5.08 17.49 8.81
CA VAL A 101 4.99 18.70 9.63
C VAL A 101 3.53 18.98 9.93
N PHE A 102 3.20 19.22 11.20
CA PHE A 102 1.85 19.61 11.60
C PHE A 102 1.42 20.92 10.91
N LEU A 103 0.19 20.93 10.42
CA LEU A 103 -0.43 22.11 9.80
C LEU A 103 -1.45 22.77 10.74
N LYS A 104 -2.52 22.03 11.05
CA LYS A 104 -3.66 22.51 11.82
C LYS A 104 -4.53 21.35 12.28
N ASN A 105 -5.34 21.60 13.31
CA ASN A 105 -6.42 20.71 13.71
C ASN A 105 -7.75 21.26 13.17
N ILE A 106 -8.53 20.43 12.47
CA ILE A 106 -9.88 20.77 12.05
C ILE A 106 -10.80 19.58 12.28
N PHE A 107 -11.94 19.84 12.91
CA PHE A 107 -12.98 18.84 13.17
C PHE A 107 -12.47 17.59 13.93
N GLY A 108 -11.47 17.75 14.80
CA GLY A 108 -10.86 16.63 15.53
C GLY A 108 -9.93 15.75 14.68
N PHE A 109 -9.47 16.27 13.53
CA PHE A 109 -8.41 15.68 12.73
C PHE A 109 -7.18 16.59 12.75
N ASN A 110 -6.03 16.00 13.03
CA ASN A 110 -4.73 16.66 12.88
C ASN A 110 -4.25 16.49 11.44
N PHE A 111 -4.08 17.61 10.74
CA PHE A 111 -3.55 17.66 9.39
C PHE A 111 -2.04 17.85 9.44
N TYR A 112 -1.34 17.07 8.63
CA TYR A 112 0.11 17.10 8.46
C TYR A 112 0.46 17.18 6.98
N ILE A 113 1.61 17.76 6.66
CA ILE A 113 2.14 17.84 5.30
C ILE A 113 3.50 17.16 5.19
N CYS A 114 3.71 16.42 4.10
CA CYS A 114 5.03 16.08 3.60
C CYS A 114 5.26 16.80 2.27
N LYS A 115 6.07 17.86 2.30
CA LYS A 115 6.35 18.68 1.11
C LYS A 115 7.13 17.91 0.05
N LYS A 116 8.11 17.10 0.47
CA LYS A 116 8.99 16.33 -0.43
C LYS A 116 8.21 15.36 -1.30
N GLU A 117 7.24 14.67 -0.71
CA GLU A 117 6.42 13.67 -1.40
C GLU A 117 5.10 14.23 -1.95
N LYS A 118 4.86 15.54 -1.76
CA LYS A 118 3.59 16.19 -2.08
C LYS A 118 2.40 15.41 -1.52
N LYS A 119 2.34 15.27 -0.20
CA LYS A 119 1.29 14.55 0.54
C LYS A 119 0.70 15.42 1.65
N ILE A 120 -0.60 15.32 1.86
CA ILE A 120 -1.26 15.73 3.10
C ILE A 120 -1.82 14.48 3.77
N MET A 121 -1.66 14.38 5.08
CA MET A 121 -2.23 13.32 5.89
C MET A 121 -3.12 13.95 6.94
N ALA A 122 -4.35 13.48 7.10
CA ALA A 122 -5.17 13.86 8.25
C ALA A 122 -5.45 12.65 9.12
N ILE A 123 -5.15 12.79 10.42
CA ILE A 123 -5.25 11.73 11.42
C ILE A 123 -6.36 12.07 12.40
N PHE A 124 -7.29 11.15 12.61
CA PHE A 124 -8.36 11.29 13.58
C PHE A 124 -7.82 11.17 15.01
N GLU A 125 -8.13 12.15 15.85
CA GLU A 125 -7.59 12.24 17.22
C GLU A 125 -8.20 11.21 18.15
N ALA A 126 -9.49 10.88 17.98
CA ALA A 126 -10.08 9.79 18.71
C ALA A 126 -9.35 8.51 18.25
N LYS A 127 -8.74 7.79 19.20
CA LYS A 127 -7.99 6.54 19.00
C LYS A 127 -8.92 5.40 18.53
N LYS A 128 -9.53 5.60 17.37
CA LYS A 128 -10.53 4.79 16.69
C LYS A 128 -10.01 4.51 15.30
N SER A 129 -10.19 3.27 14.87
CA SER A 129 -9.93 2.86 13.49
C SER A 129 -11.07 3.27 12.55
N PHE A 130 -10.86 3.14 11.24
CA PHE A 130 -11.87 3.44 10.23
C PHE A 130 -13.16 2.60 10.41
N ARG A 131 -13.06 1.37 10.94
CA ARG A 131 -14.21 0.49 11.23
C ARG A 131 -15.07 0.99 12.40
N GLU A 132 -14.55 1.91 13.21
CA GLU A 132 -15.20 2.49 14.38
C GLU A 132 -15.77 3.90 14.12
N ILE A 133 -15.73 4.36 12.86
CA ILE A 133 -16.26 5.65 12.45
C ILE A 133 -17.76 5.55 12.17
N GLU A 134 -18.53 6.49 12.73
CA GLU A 134 -19.98 6.53 12.61
C GLU A 134 -20.47 7.83 11.94
N ASP A 135 -19.71 8.92 12.06
CA ASP A 135 -20.07 10.21 11.48
C ASP A 135 -19.50 10.36 10.06
N VAL A 136 -20.28 9.91 9.08
CA VAL A 136 -19.91 9.98 7.65
C VAL A 136 -19.77 11.44 7.18
N LYS A 137 -20.58 12.36 7.72
CA LYS A 137 -20.54 13.78 7.34
C LYS A 137 -19.25 14.44 7.81
N LEU A 138 -18.76 14.05 8.99
CA LEU A 138 -17.45 14.49 9.47
C LEU A 138 -16.35 14.04 8.51
N VAL A 139 -16.32 12.76 8.12
CA VAL A 139 -15.31 12.23 7.19
C VAL A 139 -15.37 12.95 5.84
N GLU A 140 -16.56 13.19 5.31
CA GLU A 140 -16.75 13.92 4.04
C GLU A 140 -16.20 15.34 4.11
N LYS A 141 -16.51 16.09 5.17
CA LYS A 141 -15.97 17.45 5.37
C LYS A 141 -14.45 17.45 5.46
N VAL A 142 -13.91 16.52 6.22
CA VAL A 142 -12.48 16.39 6.49
C VAL A 142 -11.73 15.98 5.22
N ASN A 143 -12.29 15.08 4.40
CA ASN A 143 -11.75 14.72 3.09
C ASN A 143 -11.72 15.95 2.15
N ASN A 144 -12.82 16.69 2.05
CA ASN A 144 -12.89 17.90 1.21
C ASN A 144 -11.87 18.96 1.64
N GLU A 145 -11.72 19.18 2.95
CA GLU A 145 -10.73 20.10 3.50
C GLU A 145 -9.29 19.68 3.13
N ALA A 146 -9.02 18.38 3.12
CA ALA A 146 -7.73 17.85 2.69
C ALA A 146 -7.42 18.16 1.24
N PHE A 147 -8.41 18.01 0.34
CA PHE A 147 -8.26 18.39 -1.07
C PHE A 147 -8.02 19.89 -1.26
N ILE A 148 -8.76 20.74 -0.55
CA ILE A 148 -8.59 22.21 -0.60
C ILE A 148 -7.17 22.57 -0.17
N LEU A 149 -6.76 22.09 1.00
CA LEU A 149 -5.40 22.29 1.50
C LEU A 149 -4.34 21.79 0.54
N PHE A 150 -4.56 20.64 -0.08
CA PHE A 150 -3.61 20.05 -1.00
C PHE A 150 -3.43 20.93 -2.24
N LYS A 151 -4.53 21.35 -2.86
CA LYS A 151 -4.52 22.22 -4.04
C LYS A 151 -3.85 23.55 -3.73
N ASP A 152 -4.19 24.17 -2.61
CA ASP A 152 -3.63 25.45 -2.18
C ASP A 152 -2.11 25.34 -1.93
N MET A 153 -1.67 24.27 -1.26
CA MET A 153 -0.27 24.11 -0.89
C MET A 153 0.65 23.72 -2.05
N PHE A 154 0.14 22.96 -3.02
CA PHE A 154 0.94 22.45 -4.13
C PHE A 154 0.59 23.09 -5.49
N ASN A 155 -0.29 24.10 -5.49
CA ASN A 155 -0.77 24.81 -6.68
C ASN A 155 -1.25 23.84 -7.79
N VAL A 156 -2.05 22.86 -7.39
CA VAL A 156 -2.61 21.84 -8.30
C VAL A 156 -4.02 22.26 -8.68
N HIS A 157 -4.27 22.37 -9.98
CA HIS A 157 -5.55 22.87 -10.51
C HIS A 157 -6.44 21.77 -11.12
N GLU A 158 -5.89 20.58 -11.37
CA GLU A 158 -6.64 19.47 -11.97
C GLU A 158 -6.93 18.35 -10.97
N ASP A 159 -8.21 18.12 -10.71
CA ASP A 159 -8.69 17.14 -9.73
C ASP A 159 -8.40 15.70 -10.15
N LYS A 160 -8.24 15.45 -11.45
CA LYS A 160 -8.10 14.10 -12.03
C LYS A 160 -6.85 13.36 -11.57
N GLU A 161 -5.88 14.07 -11.01
CA GLU A 161 -4.63 13.47 -10.55
C GLU A 161 -4.55 13.34 -9.03
N ILE A 162 -5.47 13.94 -8.27
CA ILE A 162 -5.43 13.93 -6.80
C ILE A 162 -6.33 12.82 -6.29
N VAL A 163 -5.80 11.97 -5.40
CA VAL A 163 -6.59 10.97 -4.70
C VAL A 163 -6.42 11.11 -3.20
N SER A 164 -7.49 10.78 -2.48
CA SER A 164 -7.49 10.60 -1.04
C SER A 164 -7.81 9.15 -0.73
N PHE A 165 -7.00 8.50 0.09
CA PHE A 165 -7.16 7.09 0.44
C PHE A 165 -6.54 6.79 1.80
N PHE A 166 -6.84 5.61 2.33
CA PHE A 166 -6.12 5.06 3.47
C PHE A 166 -5.78 3.60 3.21
N THR A 167 -4.84 3.08 3.99
CA THR A 167 -4.42 1.68 3.87
C THR A 167 -4.89 0.88 5.07
N TYR A 168 -5.22 -0.38 4.84
CA TYR A 168 -5.57 -1.31 5.88
C TYR A 168 -4.71 -2.57 5.77
N SER A 169 -3.94 -2.83 6.83
CA SER A 169 -3.04 -3.98 6.96
C SER A 169 -3.41 -4.90 8.13
N GLY A 170 -4.65 -4.84 8.60
CA GLY A 170 -5.12 -5.67 9.72
C GLY A 170 -4.65 -5.21 11.10
N ILE A 171 -4.01 -4.04 11.21
CA ILE A 171 -3.61 -3.45 12.49
C ILE A 171 -4.66 -2.43 12.92
N LYS A 172 -5.04 -2.43 14.21
CA LYS A 172 -5.93 -1.41 14.77
C LYS A 172 -5.14 -0.15 15.06
N THR A 173 -5.25 0.85 14.20
CA THR A 173 -4.60 2.17 14.34
C THR A 173 -5.62 3.31 14.33
N ASN A 174 -5.19 4.55 14.54
CA ASN A 174 -6.01 5.72 14.25
C ASN A 174 -6.52 5.66 12.81
N PHE A 175 -7.75 6.10 12.59
CA PHE A 175 -8.24 6.40 11.26
C PHE A 175 -7.49 7.62 10.72
N TYR A 176 -6.94 7.49 9.53
CA TYR A 176 -6.33 8.60 8.81
C TYR A 176 -6.59 8.39 7.32
N PHE A 177 -6.42 9.44 6.53
CA PHE A 177 -6.32 9.36 5.07
C PHE A 177 -5.14 10.21 4.60
N VAL A 178 -4.66 9.88 3.41
CA VAL A 178 -3.57 10.56 2.72
C VAL A 178 -4.11 11.08 1.38
N THR A 179 -3.91 12.37 1.16
CA THR A 179 -4.21 13.07 -0.10
C THR A 179 -2.91 13.35 -0.85
N GLN A 180 -2.81 12.90 -2.10
CA GLN A 180 -1.61 13.08 -2.94
C GLN A 180 -1.92 12.98 -4.43
N ILE A 181 -0.93 13.33 -5.27
CA ILE A 181 -0.99 13.15 -6.72
C ILE A 181 -0.66 11.69 -7.09
N VAL A 182 -1.42 11.10 -8.01
CA VAL A 182 -1.21 9.74 -8.55
C VAL A 182 -0.39 9.81 -9.81
N HIS A 183 0.90 9.52 -9.69
CA HIS A 183 1.71 9.11 -10.81
C HIS A 183 2.29 7.73 -10.48
N ASN A 184 1.63 6.65 -10.93
CA ASN A 184 2.00 5.25 -10.70
C ASN A 184 1.90 4.79 -9.23
N LEU A 185 0.70 4.81 -8.65
CA LEU A 185 0.49 4.25 -7.31
C LEU A 185 0.64 2.73 -7.32
N PHE A 186 1.71 2.24 -6.68
CA PHE A 186 1.88 0.83 -6.32
C PHE A 186 1.78 0.74 -4.80
N PHE A 187 0.73 0.09 -4.30
CA PHE A 187 0.58 -0.17 -2.88
C PHE A 187 0.71 -1.66 -2.60
N THR A 188 1.39 -1.95 -1.49
CA THR A 188 1.59 -3.31 -1.00
C THR A 188 0.52 -3.69 0.02
N GLU A 189 -0.21 -2.69 0.53
CA GLU A 189 -1.36 -2.81 1.43
C GLU A 189 -2.68 -2.62 0.66
N LEU A 190 -3.79 -3.07 1.26
CA LEU A 190 -5.12 -2.84 0.71
C LEU A 190 -5.48 -1.36 0.83
N VAL A 191 -5.71 -0.72 -0.31
CA VAL A 191 -6.04 0.69 -0.43
C VAL A 191 -7.55 0.84 -0.47
N ILE A 192 -8.06 1.77 0.34
CA ILE A 192 -9.47 2.15 0.35
C ILE A 192 -9.54 3.63 0.02
N TYR A 193 -10.09 3.97 -1.14
CA TYR A 193 -10.30 5.36 -1.53
C TYR A 193 -11.32 6.02 -0.61
N ALA A 194 -11.05 7.26 -0.21
CA ALA A 194 -11.89 7.99 0.74
C ALA A 194 -13.32 8.18 0.19
N ASP A 195 -13.46 8.41 -1.12
CA ASP A 195 -14.76 8.59 -1.77
C ASP A 195 -15.58 7.30 -1.76
N ASP A 196 -14.96 6.15 -2.03
CA ASP A 196 -15.60 4.84 -1.93
C ASP A 196 -15.96 4.52 -0.47
N PHE A 197 -15.09 4.87 0.47
CA PHE A 197 -15.37 4.75 1.91
C PHE A 197 -16.62 5.53 2.32
N ILE A 198 -16.68 6.81 1.96
CA ILE A 198 -17.82 7.69 2.24
C ILE A 198 -19.08 7.16 1.56
N LYS A 199 -19.00 6.77 0.28
CA LYS A 199 -20.12 6.22 -0.47
C LYS A 199 -20.69 4.97 0.19
N ASN A 200 -19.83 4.03 0.58
CA ASN A 200 -20.25 2.79 1.23
C ASN A 200 -20.94 3.07 2.57
N LEU A 201 -20.40 3.97 3.38
CA LEU A 201 -21.04 4.35 4.66
C LEU A 201 -22.37 5.08 4.48
N LYS A 202 -22.55 5.85 3.39
CA LYS A 202 -23.84 6.49 3.06
C LYS A 202 -24.90 5.48 2.66
N ILE A 203 -24.50 4.37 2.02
CA ILE A 203 -25.39 3.28 1.62
C ILE A 203 -25.76 2.43 2.84
N ASP A 204 -24.76 2.04 3.62
CA ASP A 204 -24.92 1.24 4.84
C ASP A 204 -23.93 1.72 5.91
N GLY A 205 -24.45 2.32 6.99
CA GLY A 205 -23.64 2.78 8.12
C GLY A 205 -22.92 1.65 8.87
N MET A 206 -23.29 0.39 8.63
CA MET A 206 -22.66 -0.80 9.18
C MET A 206 -21.72 -1.51 8.19
N TYR A 207 -21.52 -0.97 6.99
CA TYR A 207 -20.75 -1.62 5.92
C TYR A 207 -19.37 -2.11 6.40
N TYR A 208 -18.61 -1.25 7.09
CA TYR A 208 -17.28 -1.59 7.59
C TYR A 208 -17.27 -2.33 8.93
N LYS A 209 -18.45 -2.63 9.49
CA LYS A 209 -18.63 -3.50 10.66
C LYS A 209 -18.96 -4.95 10.28
N GLN A 210 -19.01 -5.26 8.98
CA GLN A 210 -19.19 -6.63 8.47
C GLN A 210 -17.89 -7.45 8.56
N MET A 211 -17.95 -8.76 8.33
CA MET A 211 -16.76 -9.62 8.30
C MET A 211 -15.86 -9.25 7.11
N VAL A 212 -14.54 -9.17 7.34
CA VAL A 212 -13.56 -8.82 6.30
C VAL A 212 -12.56 -9.94 6.09
N TYR A 213 -12.02 -10.02 4.86
CA TYR A 213 -11.03 -10.98 4.45
C TYR A 213 -9.79 -10.23 3.96
N TYR A 214 -8.63 -10.51 4.55
CA TYR A 214 -7.38 -9.88 4.13
C TYR A 214 -6.17 -10.80 4.29
N VAL A 215 -5.04 -10.37 3.74
CA VAL A 215 -3.77 -11.11 3.78
C VAL A 215 -2.83 -10.42 4.76
N GLU A 216 -2.35 -11.15 5.77
CA GLU A 216 -1.45 -10.64 6.80
C GLU A 216 -0.05 -11.27 6.69
N PRO A 217 1.04 -10.50 6.85
CA PRO A 217 2.40 -11.04 6.90
C PRO A 217 2.61 -11.91 8.16
N GLN A 218 3.27 -13.05 8.02
CA GLN A 218 3.65 -13.93 9.13
C GLN A 218 5.13 -13.80 9.44
N TYR A 219 5.53 -13.37 10.62
CA TYR A 219 6.94 -13.28 11.02
C TYR A 219 7.42 -14.58 11.69
N ILE A 220 8.69 -14.97 11.47
CA ILE A 220 9.31 -16.08 12.20
C ILE A 220 9.37 -15.67 13.68
N LYS A 221 8.86 -16.54 14.55
CA LYS A 221 8.86 -16.33 16.01
C LYS A 221 10.26 -16.50 16.57
#